data_AF-A0A6I5CQ10-F1
#
_entry.id   AF-A0A6I5CQ10-F1
#
_cell.length_a   1.000
_cell.length_b   1.000
_cell.length_c   1.000
_cell.angle_alpha   90.00
_cell.angle_beta   90.00
_cell.angle_gamma   90.00
#
_symmetry.space_group_name_H-M   'P 1'
#
loop_
_entity.id
_entity.type
_entity.pdbx_description
1 polymer ?
#
loop_
_entity_poly.entity_id
_entity_poly.type
_entity_poly.pdbx_seq_one_letter_code
_entity_poly.pdbx_strand_id
1 'polypeptide(L)'
;VQAERALAEGHCDLVGVVRGQIADPDFAAKARAGRTPHIRTCLSCNQECVGRMGLNRWLGCVENPRAGREAVPLPAPGPRPRRILVVGGGPAGL
;
A
#
# COMPACT_ATOMS: atom_id res chain seq x y z
N VAL A 1 -1.16 10.58 11.51
CA VAL A 1 -0.95 11.40 12.72
C VAL A 1 0.23 12.35 12.57
N GLN A 2 1.41 11.89 12.12
CA GLN A 2 2.57 12.77 11.98
C GLN A 2 2.40 13.89 10.93
N ALA A 3 1.75 13.62 9.80
CA ALA A 3 1.53 14.62 8.75
C ALA A 3 0.65 15.79 9.23
N GLU A 4 -0.51 15.48 9.82
CA GLU A 4 -1.42 16.49 10.36
C GLU A 4 -0.76 17.34 11.43
N ARG A 5 0.01 16.71 12.32
CA ARG A 5 0.74 17.42 13.37
C ARG A 5 1.77 18.38 12.77
N ALA A 6 2.53 17.96 11.77
CA ALA A 6 3.52 18.81 11.11
C ALA A 6 2.90 20.05 10.43
N LEU A 7 1.70 19.91 9.86
CA LEU A 7 0.94 21.03 9.31
C LEU A 7 0.42 21.95 10.43
N ALA A 8 -0.21 21.38 11.46
CA ALA A 8 -0.80 22.13 12.58
C ALA A 8 0.24 22.91 13.40
N GLU A 9 1.45 22.37 13.54
CA GLU A 9 2.57 23.00 14.24
C GLU A 9 3.37 23.98 13.35
N GLY A 10 3.00 24.15 12.07
CA GLY A 10 3.64 25.10 11.16
C GLY A 10 5.04 24.68 10.69
N HIS A 11 5.38 23.39 10.74
CA HIS A 11 6.67 22.88 10.27
C HIS A 11 6.80 22.85 8.74
N CYS A 12 5.66 22.80 8.03
CA CYS A 12 5.60 22.80 6.58
C CYS A 12 4.21 23.21 6.10
N ASP A 13 4.11 23.69 4.86
CA ASP A 13 2.83 24.00 4.21
C ASP A 13 2.21 22.77 3.53
N LEU A 14 3.04 21.77 3.20
CA LEU A 14 2.65 20.55 2.51
C LEU A 14 3.49 19.36 2.97
N VAL A 15 2.86 18.19 3.07
CA VAL A 15 3.54 16.93 3.39
C VAL A 15 3.56 16.02 2.16
N GLY A 16 4.75 15.79 1.62
CA GLY A 16 4.96 14.81 0.55
C GLY A 16 4.92 13.38 1.09
N VAL A 17 3.99 12.56 0.58
CA VAL A 17 3.87 11.14 0.94
C VAL A 17 4.10 10.29 -0.30
N VAL A 18 5.31 9.75 -0.47
CA VAL A 18 5.64 8.93 -1.66
C VAL A 18 5.36 7.45 -1.40
N ARG A 19 6.16 6.80 -0.55
CA ARG A 19 6.04 5.34 -0.30
C ARG A 19 4.70 4.96 0.35
N GLY A 20 4.06 5.86 1.08
CA GLY A 20 2.71 5.67 1.60
C GLY A 20 1.66 5.52 0.48
N GLN A 21 1.76 6.32 -0.59
CA GLN A 21 0.88 6.21 -1.76
C GLN A 21 1.18 4.95 -2.58
N ILE A 22 2.45 4.51 -2.64
CA ILE A 22 2.83 3.24 -3.29
C ILE A 22 2.20 2.04 -2.56
N ALA A 23 2.27 2.04 -1.22
CA ALA A 23 1.68 0.99 -0.39
C ALA A 23 0.14 1.03 -0.39
N ASP A 24 -0.46 2.22 -0.48
CA ASP A 24 -1.91 2.38 -0.53
C ASP A 24 -2.30 3.46 -1.56
N PRO A 25 -2.81 3.08 -2.74
CA PRO A 25 -3.24 4.06 -3.75
C PRO A 25 -4.42 4.91 -3.27
N ASP A 26 -5.17 4.46 -2.25
CA ASP A 26 -6.28 5.20 -1.66
C ASP A 26 -5.87 6.01 -0.43
N PHE A 27 -4.56 6.14 -0.14
CA PHE A 27 -4.05 6.81 1.06
C PHE A 27 -4.73 8.17 1.31
N ALA A 28 -4.72 9.05 0.30
CA ALA A 28 -5.25 10.41 0.43
C ALA A 28 -6.78 10.40 0.61
N ALA A 29 -7.49 9.53 -0.11
CA ALA A 29 -8.94 9.40 -0.01
C ALA A 29 -9.35 8.89 1.38
N LYS A 30 -8.67 7.86 1.90
CA LYS A 30 -8.89 7.30 3.24
C LYS A 30 -8.56 8.30 4.33
N ALA A 31 -7.44 9.01 4.23
CA ALA A 31 -7.06 10.04 5.19
C ALA A 31 -8.11 11.15 5.26
N ARG A 32 -8.55 11.66 4.09
CA ARG A 32 -9.61 12.68 4.01
C ARG A 32 -10.94 12.20 4.60
N ALA A 33 -11.27 10.93 4.42
CA ALA A 33 -12.51 10.33 4.95
C ALA A 33 -12.42 9.94 6.44
N GLY A 34 -11.33 10.26 7.15
CA GLY A 34 -11.13 9.84 8.55
C GLY A 34 -10.91 8.33 8.72
N ARG A 35 -10.70 7.59 7.64
CA ARG A 35 -10.50 6.13 7.62
C ARG A 35 -9.04 5.73 7.78
N THR A 36 -8.28 6.51 8.56
CA THR A 36 -6.85 6.30 8.82
C THR A 36 -6.50 4.86 9.26
N PRO A 37 -7.29 4.18 10.12
CA PRO A 37 -7.00 2.79 10.49
C PRO A 37 -7.04 1.78 9.33
N HIS A 38 -7.64 2.13 8.20
CA HIS A 38 -7.71 1.29 6.99
C HIS A 38 -6.64 1.64 5.95
N ILE A 39 -5.74 2.57 6.26
CA ILE A 39 -4.61 2.87 5.40
C ILE A 39 -3.58 1.74 5.51
N ARG A 40 -3.22 1.15 4.37
CA ARG A 40 -2.11 0.19 4.30
C ARG A 40 -0.80 0.95 4.55
N THR A 41 -0.22 0.72 5.72
CA THR A 41 0.94 1.48 6.17
C THR A 41 2.22 0.99 5.50
N CYS A 42 3.03 1.89 4.96
CA CYS A 42 4.34 1.53 4.42
C CYS A 42 5.29 1.13 5.56
N LEU A 43 5.90 -0.07 5.44
CA LEU A 43 6.86 -0.59 6.41
C LEU A 43 8.26 0.01 6.33
N SER A 44 8.53 0.89 5.36
CA SER A 44 9.88 1.43 5.09
C SER A 44 10.95 0.36 4.80
N CYS A 45 10.56 -0.80 4.27
CA CYS A 45 11.47 -1.91 4.01
C CYS A 45 12.47 -1.67 2.86
N ASN A 46 12.15 -0.75 1.94
CA ASN A 46 12.92 -0.44 0.73
C ASN A 46 13.18 -1.61 -0.25
N GLN A 47 12.66 -2.82 0.00
CA GLN A 47 12.94 -4.01 -0.81
C GLN A 47 12.39 -3.88 -2.24
N GLU A 48 11.07 -3.74 -2.35
CA GLU A 48 10.37 -3.80 -3.64
C GLU A 48 10.24 -2.44 -4.33
N CYS A 49 10.37 -1.34 -3.59
CA CYS A 49 10.33 0.00 -4.15
C CYS A 49 11.73 0.45 -4.60
N VAL A 50 12.50 1.05 -3.69
CA VAL A 50 13.85 1.57 -3.98
C VAL A 50 14.81 0.46 -4.42
N GLY A 51 14.76 -0.70 -3.76
CA GLY A 51 15.64 -1.83 -4.07
C GLY A 51 15.48 -2.34 -5.50
N ARG A 52 14.25 -2.48 -5.99
CA ARG A 52 14.01 -2.85 -7.39
C ARG A 52 14.44 -1.77 -8.38
N MET A 53 14.15 -0.50 -8.09
CA MET A 53 14.60 0.60 -8.94
C MET A 53 16.13 0.62 -9.07
N GLY A 54 16.86 0.41 -7.97
CA GLY A 54 18.33 0.31 -7.99
C GLY A 54 18.87 -0.88 -8.80
N LEU A 55 18.03 -1.89 -9.05
CA LEU A 55 18.34 -3.05 -9.89
C LEU A 55 17.82 -2.91 -11.33
N ASN A 56 17.38 -1.71 -11.74
CA ASN A 56 16.71 -1.46 -13.03
C ASN A 56 15.51 -2.39 -13.29
N ARG A 57 14.76 -2.71 -12.23
CA ARG A 57 13.52 -3.48 -12.30
C ARG A 57 12.32 -2.56 -12.10
N TRP A 58 11.17 -3.01 -12.59
CA TRP A 58 9.88 -2.38 -12.33
C TRP A 58 9.64 -2.20 -10.83
N LEU A 59 9.17 -1.00 -10.45
CA LEU A 59 8.81 -0.65 -9.09
C LEU A 59 7.70 -1.56 -8.56
N GLY A 60 7.79 -1.94 -7.28
CA GLY A 60 6.75 -2.69 -6.58
C GLY A 60 6.65 -2.31 -5.11
N CYS A 61 5.89 -3.09 -4.35
CA CYS A 61 5.73 -2.94 -2.91
C CYS A 61 5.52 -4.31 -2.24
N VAL A 62 6.14 -4.55 -1.08
CA VAL A 62 5.94 -5.79 -0.32
C VAL A 62 4.51 -5.87 0.25
N GLU A 63 3.93 -4.72 0.60
CA GLU A 63 2.58 -4.61 1.17
C GLU A 63 1.48 -4.54 0.10
N ASN A 64 1.82 -4.00 -1.07
CA ASN A 64 0.88 -3.82 -2.18
C ASN A 64 1.34 -4.59 -3.41
N PRO A 65 0.95 -5.87 -3.58
CA PRO A 65 1.39 -6.69 -4.71
C PRO A 65 0.86 -6.18 -6.07
N ARG A 66 -0.11 -5.26 -6.06
CA ARG A 66 -0.64 -4.60 -7.26
C ARG A 66 0.27 -3.48 -7.78
N ALA A 67 1.13 -2.91 -6.94
CA ALA A 67 2.00 -1.80 -7.32
C ALA A 67 2.93 -2.21 -8.48
N GLY A 68 2.93 -1.42 -9.56
CA GLY A 68 3.66 -1.71 -10.80
C GLY A 68 3.01 -2.77 -11.70
N ARG A 69 1.80 -3.25 -11.36
CA ARG A 69 1.03 -4.25 -12.11
C ARG A 69 -0.44 -3.86 -12.27
N GLU A 70 -0.75 -2.57 -12.13
CA GLU A 70 -2.12 -2.04 -12.05
C GLU A 70 -2.93 -2.33 -13.33
N ALA A 71 -2.26 -2.36 -14.49
CA ALA A 71 -2.86 -2.66 -15.78
C ALA A 71 -3.12 -4.17 -16.00
N VAL A 72 -2.57 -5.05 -15.16
CA VAL A 72 -2.79 -6.49 -15.27
C VAL A 72 -4.15 -6.82 -14.64
N PRO A 73 -5.12 -7.35 -15.42
CA PRO A 73 -6.44 -7.67 -14.89
C PRO A 73 -6.36 -8.81 -13.87
N LEU A 74 -7.17 -8.71 -12.82
CA LEU A 74 -7.36 -9.82 -11.89
C LEU A 74 -8.31 -10.86 -12.52
N PRO A 75 -8.12 -12.16 -12.22
CA PRO A 75 -9.09 -13.17 -12.60
C PRO A 75 -10.48 -12.81 -12.06
N ALA A 76 -11.50 -12.98 -12.89
CA ALA A 76 -12.87 -12.86 -12.44
C ALA A 76 -13.17 -13.95 -11.39
N PRO A 77 -13.99 -13.65 -10.36
CA PRO A 77 -14.48 -14.68 -9.46
C PRO A 77 -15.15 -15.81 -10.24
N GLY A 78 -14.88 -17.05 -9.84
CA GLY A 78 -15.55 -18.21 -10.44
C GLY A 78 -17.07 -18.19 -10.20
N PRO A 79 -17.87 -18.84 -11.06
CA PRO A 79 -19.34 -18.75 -11.01
C PRO A 79 -19.96 -19.48 -9.80
N ARG A 80 -19.18 -20.24 -9.04
CA ARG A 80 -19.67 -21.02 -7.89
C ARG A 80 -18.77 -20.82 -6.67
N PRO A 81 -19.34 -20.48 -5.50
CA PRO A 81 -18.56 -20.34 -4.27
C PRO A 81 -17.95 -21.68 -3.85
N ARG A 82 -16.77 -21.63 -3.23
CA ARG A 82 -16.06 -22.79 -2.68
C ARG A 82 -15.70 -22.53 -1.22
N ARG A 83 -15.70 -23.58 -0.40
CA ARG A 83 -15.12 -23.52 0.95
C ARG A 83 -13.61 -23.69 0.82
N ILE A 84 -12.86 -22.73 1.34
CA ILE A 84 -11.39 -22.70 1.29
C ILE A 84 -10.86 -22.79 2.72
N LEU A 85 -9.92 -23.70 2.96
CA LEU A 85 -9.15 -23.77 4.20
C LEU A 85 -7.76 -23.20 3.93
N VAL A 86 -7.37 -22.19 4.69
CA VAL A 86 -5.99 -21.66 4.69
C VAL A 86 -5.32 -22.12 5.98
N VAL A 87 -4.20 -22.84 5.86
CA VAL A 87 -3.40 -23.30 7.00
C VAL A 87 -2.18 -22.39 7.16
N GLY A 88 -2.22 -21.51 8.15
CA GLY A 88 -1.16 -20.54 8.47
C GLY A 88 -1.62 -19.08 8.34
N GLY A 89 -1.47 -18.30 9.41
CA GLY A 89 -1.92 -16.90 9.50
C GLY A 89 -0.81 -15.86 9.24
N GLY A 90 0.21 -16.22 8.46
CA GLY A 90 1.27 -15.29 8.06
C GLY A 90 0.87 -14.41 6.86
N PRO A 91 1.74 -13.49 6.40
CA PRO A 91 1.42 -12.56 5.30
C PRO A 91 0.99 -13.21 3.98
N ALA A 92 1.42 -14.44 3.71
CA ALA A 92 1.00 -15.18 2.52
C ALA A 92 -0.39 -15.83 2.66
N GLY A 93 -0.86 -16.03 3.89
CA GLY A 93 -2.16 -16.66 4.17
C GLY A 93 -3.29 -15.66 4.44
N LEU A 94 -2.97 -14.43 4.85
CA LEU A 94 -3.90 -13.32 5.00
C LEU A 94 -4.18 -12.64 3.65
#